data_AF-A0A6N7YAR4-F1
#
_entry.id   AF-A0A6N7YAR4-F1
#
_cell.length_a   1.000
_cell.length_b   1.000
_cell.length_c   1.000
_cell.angle_alpha   90.00
_cell.angle_beta   90.00
_cell.angle_gamma   90.00
#
_symmetry.space_group_name_H-M   'P 1'
#
loop_
_entity.id
_entity.type
_entity.pdbx_description
1 polymer ?
#
loop_
_entity_poly.entity_id
_entity_poly.type
_entity_poly.pdbx_seq_one_letter_code
_entity_poly.pdbx_strand_id
1 'polypeptide(L)'
;MKRFCVKNERYKVKYILLVGTSLYSLSYIFMLTTNSIHFMILLIVITSLGELIFAPSYQVAQVDIMDLYKNGSYSALGSLATQSSSLIASLTLMISQYLNIYLIFIILTLLSITAILILYKIYDKRMESV
;
A
#
# COMPACT_ATOMS: atom_id res chain seq x y z
N MET A 1 -23.84 -22.30 -3.77
CA MET A 1 -23.41 -21.47 -4.93
C MET A 1 -22.91 -20.07 -4.53
N LYS A 2 -23.61 -19.28 -3.70
CA LYS A 2 -23.15 -17.93 -3.25
C LYS A 2 -21.76 -17.90 -2.58
N ARG A 3 -21.39 -18.91 -1.77
CA ARG A 3 -20.07 -18.97 -1.11
C ARG A 3 -18.87 -19.11 -2.08
N PHE A 4 -19.05 -19.76 -3.23
CA PHE A 4 -17.97 -19.95 -4.20
C PHE A 4 -17.69 -18.67 -5.01
N CYS A 5 -18.74 -17.90 -5.33
CA CYS A 5 -18.61 -16.63 -6.03
C CYS A 5 -17.83 -15.60 -5.20
N VAL A 6 -18.16 -15.51 -3.90
CA VAL A 6 -17.49 -14.59 -2.97
C VAL A 6 -16.01 -14.94 -2.78
N LYS A 7 -15.64 -16.23 -2.73
CA LYS A 7 -14.24 -16.66 -2.59
C LYS A 7 -13.38 -16.25 -3.79
N ASN A 8 -13.94 -16.30 -5.01
CA ASN A 8 -13.22 -15.91 -6.23
C ASN A 8 -13.00 -14.39 -6.33
N GLU A 9 -13.96 -13.59 -5.88
CA GLU A 9 -13.83 -12.13 -5.81
C GLU A 9 -12.76 -11.71 -4.79
N ARG A 10 -12.72 -12.36 -3.61
CA ARG A 10 -11.70 -12.12 -2.56
C ARG A 10 -10.29 -12.42 -3.05
N TYR A 11 -10.12 -13.49 -3.82
CA TYR A 11 -8.83 -13.88 -4.39
C TYR A 11 -8.33 -12.85 -5.40
N LYS A 12 -9.23 -12.35 -6.27
CA LYS A 12 -8.91 -11.24 -7.18
C LYS A 12 -8.48 -10.00 -6.41
N VAL A 13 -9.20 -9.61 -5.35
CA VAL A 13 -8.83 -8.44 -4.53
C VAL A 13 -7.45 -8.60 -3.90
N LYS A 14 -7.10 -9.78 -3.35
CA LYS A 14 -5.74 -10.05 -2.82
C LYS A 14 -4.66 -9.80 -3.87
N TYR A 15 -4.83 -10.35 -5.06
CA TYR A 15 -3.83 -10.24 -6.14
C TYR A 15 -3.72 -8.79 -6.64
N ILE A 16 -4.85 -8.13 -6.87
CA ILE A 16 -4.90 -6.73 -7.35
C ILE A 16 -4.23 -5.79 -6.35
N LEU A 17 -4.47 -5.99 -5.05
CA LEU A 17 -3.90 -5.15 -3.98
C LEU A 17 -2.39 -5.38 -3.83
N LEU A 18 -1.92 -6.62 -3.96
CA LEU A 18 -0.50 -6.97 -3.91
C LEU A 18 0.27 -6.42 -5.13
N VAL A 19 -0.31 -6.55 -6.33
CA VAL A 19 0.26 -6.00 -7.57
C VAL A 19 0.28 -4.46 -7.52
N GLY A 20 -0.83 -3.82 -7.14
CA GLY A 20 -0.91 -2.36 -7.04
C GLY A 20 0.11 -1.78 -6.05
N THR A 21 0.21 -2.38 -4.85
CA THR A 21 1.17 -1.94 -3.84
C THR A 21 2.62 -2.12 -4.30
N SER A 22 2.94 -3.23 -4.96
CA SER A 22 4.30 -3.51 -5.45
C SER A 22 4.70 -2.58 -6.59
N LEU A 23 3.78 -2.31 -7.52
CA LEU A 23 4.02 -1.41 -8.65
C LEU A 23 4.20 0.04 -8.17
N TYR A 24 3.36 0.47 -7.24
CA TYR A 24 3.45 1.78 -6.60
C TYR A 24 4.78 1.96 -5.87
N SER A 25 5.16 1.02 -5.00
CA SER A 25 6.37 1.16 -4.20
C SER A 25 7.67 1.06 -5.02
N LEU A 26 7.71 0.17 -6.01
CA LEU A 26 8.87 0.01 -6.89
C LEU A 26 9.13 1.30 -7.69
N SER A 27 8.07 1.93 -8.20
CA SER A 27 8.17 3.17 -8.96
C SER A 27 8.75 4.31 -8.12
N TYR A 28 8.32 4.46 -6.86
CA TYR A 28 8.89 5.44 -5.93
C TYR A 28 10.37 5.20 -5.63
N ILE A 29 10.78 3.94 -5.49
CA ILE A 29 12.18 3.57 -5.24
C ILE A 29 13.05 3.91 -6.46
N PHE A 30 12.58 3.64 -7.68
CA PHE A 30 13.28 4.00 -8.92
C PHE A 30 13.33 5.51 -9.16
N MET A 31 12.37 6.26 -8.62
CA MET A 31 12.36 7.72 -8.74
C MET A 31 13.52 8.38 -7.99
N LEU A 32 14.02 7.76 -6.91
CA LEU A 32 15.16 8.27 -6.13
C LEU A 32 16.50 8.17 -6.87
N THR A 33 16.65 7.18 -7.76
CA THR A 33 17.91 6.93 -8.47
C THR A 33 17.99 7.69 -9.80
N THR A 34 16.87 8.25 -10.25
CA THR A 34 16.78 8.87 -11.57
C THR A 34 16.88 10.39 -11.46
N ASN A 35 17.82 10.99 -12.19
CA ASN A 35 17.98 12.45 -12.30
C ASN A 35 17.49 13.02 -13.66
N SER A 36 16.91 12.18 -14.52
CA SER A 36 16.39 12.61 -15.82
C SER A 36 14.90 12.91 -15.74
N ILE A 37 14.51 14.14 -16.09
CA ILE A 37 13.12 14.61 -16.04
C ILE A 37 12.18 13.73 -16.88
N HIS A 38 12.63 13.28 -18.06
CA HIS A 38 11.82 12.46 -18.96
C HIS A 38 11.44 11.12 -18.34
N PHE A 39 12.38 10.52 -17.62
CA PHE A 39 12.18 9.23 -16.97
C PHE A 39 11.37 9.39 -15.68
N MET A 40 11.52 10.52 -14.98
CA MET A 40 10.72 10.86 -13.79
C MET A 40 9.23 11.03 -14.13
N ILE A 41 8.91 11.69 -15.25
CA ILE A 41 7.53 11.83 -15.74
C ILE A 41 6.91 10.47 -16.01
N LEU A 42 7.64 9.57 -16.67
CA LEU A 42 7.18 8.21 -16.95
C LEU A 42 6.92 7.44 -15.65
N LEU A 43 7.83 7.56 -14.67
CA LEU A 43 7.66 6.94 -13.34
C LEU A 43 6.44 7.48 -12.61
N ILE A 44 6.16 8.78 -12.66
CA ILE A 44 4.97 9.37 -12.03
C ILE A 44 3.69 8.78 -12.64
N VAL A 45 3.63 8.60 -13.97
CA VAL A 45 2.48 7.97 -14.62
C VAL A 45 2.29 6.53 -14.12
N ILE A 46 3.37 5.75 -14.04
CA ILE A 46 3.32 4.38 -13.50
C ILE A 46 2.86 4.39 -12.04
N THR A 47 3.40 5.29 -11.22
CA THR A 47 3.02 5.46 -9.82
C THR A 47 1.52 5.75 -9.68
N SER A 48 0.99 6.71 -10.44
CA SER A 48 -0.43 7.05 -10.40
C SER A 48 -1.33 5.89 -10.86
N LEU A 49 -0.89 5.11 -11.85
CA LEU A 49 -1.62 3.90 -12.25
C LEU A 49 -1.62 2.84 -11.14
N GLY A 50 -0.49 2.65 -10.45
CA GLY A 50 -0.39 1.76 -9.30
C GLY A 50 -1.29 2.19 -8.14
N GLU A 51 -1.30 3.49 -7.83
CA GLU A 51 -2.16 4.09 -6.81
C GLU A 51 -3.65 3.94 -7.15
N LEU A 52 -4.02 4.18 -8.42
CA LEU A 52 -5.39 4.05 -8.90
C LEU A 52 -5.95 2.62 -8.74
N ILE A 53 -5.10 1.61 -8.90
CA ILE A 53 -5.47 0.21 -8.69
C ILE A 53 -5.55 -0.12 -7.18
N PHE A 54 -4.63 0.44 -6.39
CA PHE A 54 -4.54 0.20 -4.96
C PHE A 54 -5.69 0.82 -4.16
N ALA A 55 -6.00 2.11 -4.39
CA ALA A 55 -6.95 2.88 -3.58
C ALA A 55 -8.35 2.24 -3.45
N PRO A 56 -9.07 1.89 -4.54
CA PRO A 56 -10.38 1.27 -4.43
C PRO A 56 -10.31 -0.14 -3.83
N SER A 57 -9.26 -0.90 -4.16
CA SER A 57 -9.05 -2.26 -3.65
C SER A 57 -8.84 -2.26 -2.14
N TYR A 58 -8.06 -1.29 -1.63
CA TYR A 58 -7.81 -1.10 -0.21
C TYR A 58 -9.08 -0.71 0.55
N GLN A 59 -9.90 0.15 -0.03
CA GLN A 59 -11.14 0.58 0.62
C GLN A 59 -12.17 -0.55 0.71
N VAL A 60 -12.29 -1.37 -0.34
CA VAL A 60 -13.11 -2.60 -0.31
C VAL A 60 -12.57 -3.60 0.72
N ALA A 61 -11.25 -3.75 0.81
CA ALA A 61 -10.61 -4.61 1.79
C ALA A 61 -10.89 -4.16 3.23
N GLN A 62 -10.82 -2.86 3.49
CA GLN A 62 -11.03 -2.28 4.81
C GLN A 62 -12.46 -2.50 5.30
N VAL A 63 -13.45 -2.27 4.43
CA VAL A 63 -14.87 -2.52 4.74
C VAL A 63 -15.12 -3.99 5.01
N ASP A 64 -14.47 -4.89 4.28
CA ASP A 64 -14.63 -6.32 4.50
C ASP A 64 -14.05 -6.84 5.82
N ILE A 65 -12.97 -6.22 6.30
CA ILE A 65 -12.33 -6.59 7.56
C ILE A 65 -13.13 -6.03 8.76
N MET A 66 -13.94 -5.00 8.53
CA MET A 66 -14.66 -4.29 9.58
C MET A 66 -15.81 -5.13 10.15
N ASP A 67 -15.85 -5.27 11.49
CA ASP A 67 -16.96 -5.91 12.18
C ASP A 67 -18.15 -4.95 12.28
N LEU A 68 -19.32 -5.40 11.78
CA LEU A 68 -20.56 -4.62 11.65
C LEU A 68 -20.97 -3.89 12.94
N TYR A 69 -20.67 -4.46 14.11
CA TYR A 69 -21.02 -3.88 15.41
C TYR A 69 -20.02 -2.81 15.91
N LYS A 70 -18.83 -2.72 15.32
CA LYS A 70 -17.73 -1.83 15.77
C LYS A 70 -17.17 -0.94 14.65
N ASN A 71 -17.94 -0.76 13.58
CA ASN A 71 -17.52 -0.02 12.38
C ASN A 71 -16.95 1.37 12.69
N GLY A 72 -17.55 2.10 13.64
CA GLY A 72 -17.07 3.42 14.06
C GLY A 72 -15.66 3.40 14.66
N SER A 73 -15.37 2.46 15.56
CA SER A 73 -14.04 2.32 16.17
C SER A 73 -12.97 1.93 15.14
N TYR A 74 -13.28 1.00 14.24
CA TYR A 74 -12.36 0.62 13.17
C TYR A 74 -12.12 1.76 12.18
N SER A 75 -13.14 2.56 11.86
CA SER A 75 -12.98 3.72 10.98
C SER A 75 -12.12 4.80 11.63
N ALA A 76 -12.31 5.05 12.93
CA ALA A 76 -11.48 5.99 13.68
C ALA A 76 -10.00 5.56 13.73
N LEU A 77 -9.73 4.26 13.94
CA LEU A 77 -8.38 3.71 13.87
C LEU A 77 -7.78 3.80 12.47
N GLY A 78 -8.59 3.55 11.43
CA GLY A 78 -8.18 3.73 10.03
C GLY A 78 -7.75 5.16 9.74
N SER A 79 -8.55 6.15 10.14
CA SER A 79 -8.22 7.57 9.99
C SER A 79 -7.00 7.98 10.81
N LEU A 80 -6.82 7.42 12.02
CA LEU A 80 -5.62 7.66 12.81
C LEU A 80 -4.37 7.11 12.11
N ALA A 81 -4.46 5.93 11.50
CA ALA A 81 -3.36 5.33 10.74
C ALA A 81 -2.97 6.18 9.51
N THR A 82 -3.94 6.71 8.76
CA THR A 82 -3.65 7.58 7.61
C THR A 82 -3.05 8.93 8.01
N GLN A 83 -3.54 9.53 9.10
CA GLN A 83 -3.00 10.80 9.60
C GLN A 83 -1.60 10.63 10.21
N SER A 84 -1.35 9.52 10.91
CA SER A 84 -0.02 9.22 11.43
C SER A 84 0.98 8.90 10.33
N SER A 85 0.57 8.22 9.25
CA SER A 85 1.46 7.96 8.11
C SER A 85 1.87 9.25 7.41
N SER A 86 0.95 10.21 7.22
CA SER A 86 1.26 11.50 6.59
C SER A 86 2.20 12.36 7.45
N LEU A 87 2.04 12.32 8.78
CA LEU A 87 2.97 12.95 9.72
C LEU A 87 4.37 12.34 9.61
N ILE A 88 4.49 11.01 9.62
CA ILE A 88 5.77 10.32 9.48
C ILE A 88 6.43 10.62 8.13
N ALA A 89 5.65 10.64 7.04
CA ALA A 89 6.14 10.97 5.70
C ALA A 89 6.69 12.41 5.65
N SER A 90 5.97 13.37 6.21
CA SER A 90 6.39 14.78 6.24
C SER A 90 7.65 14.99 7.08
N LEU A 91 7.73 14.33 8.24
CA LEU A 91 8.95 14.33 9.08
C LEU A 91 10.14 13.71 8.34
N THR A 92 9.91 12.61 7.63
CA THR A 92 10.95 11.94 6.83
C THR A 92 11.46 12.85 5.72
N LEU A 93 10.58 13.58 5.03
CA LEU A 93 10.96 14.55 4.00
C LEU A 93 11.81 15.69 4.58
N MET A 94 11.48 16.18 5.77
CA MET A 94 12.29 17.20 6.45
C MET A 94 13.70 16.68 6.80
N ILE A 95 13.79 15.45 7.31
CA ILE A 95 15.07 14.83 7.68
C ILE A 95 15.87 14.42 6.43
N SER A 96 15.20 14.11 5.32
CA SER A 96 15.78 13.62 4.07
C SER A 96 16.87 14.53 3.50
N GLN A 97 16.82 15.85 3.75
CA GLN A 97 17.84 16.78 3.26
C GLN A 97 19.24 16.50 3.86
N TYR A 98 19.29 15.95 5.07
CA TYR A 98 20.53 15.63 5.77
C TYR A 98 20.99 14.19 5.56
N LEU A 99 20.18 13.36 4.88
CA LEU A 99 20.43 11.94 4.67
C LEU A 99 20.99 11.68 3.28
N ASN A 100 21.86 10.68 3.18
CA ASN A 100 22.35 10.20 1.90
C ASN A 100 21.23 9.48 1.13
N ILE A 101 21.15 9.71 -0.19
CA ILE A 101 20.18 9.08 -1.11
C ILE A 101 20.17 7.54 -0.95
N TYR A 102 21.33 6.93 -0.73
CA TYR A 102 21.44 5.47 -0.56
C TYR A 102 20.77 4.97 0.72
N LEU A 103 20.80 5.75 1.81
CA LEU A 103 20.14 5.39 3.06
C LEU A 103 18.62 5.45 2.91
N ILE A 104 18.11 6.49 2.25
CA ILE A 104 16.68 6.65 1.98
C ILE A 104 16.16 5.50 1.10
N PHE A 105 16.94 5.12 0.08
CA PHE A 105 16.64 3.98 -0.78
C PHE A 105 16.52 2.67 0.01
N ILE A 106 17.47 2.38 0.91
CA ILE A 106 17.46 1.16 1.74
C ILE A 106 16.24 1.16 2.67
N ILE A 107 15.97 2.29 3.35
CA ILE A 107 14.84 2.43 4.28
C ILE A 107 13.51 2.21 3.56
N LEU A 108 13.30 2.86 2.40
CA LEU A 108 12.07 2.72 1.62
C LEU A 108 11.88 1.30 1.07
N THR A 109 12.97 0.65 0.64
CA THR A 109 12.92 -0.74 0.19
C THR A 109 12.51 -1.68 1.33
N LEU A 110 13.11 -1.53 2.51
CA LEU A 110 12.74 -2.29 3.71
C LEU A 110 11.28 -2.06 4.11
N LEU A 111 10.82 -0.80 4.10
CA LEU A 111 9.44 -0.46 4.43
C LEU A 111 8.46 -1.09 3.44
N SER A 112 8.78 -1.02 2.14
CA SER A 112 7.96 -1.63 1.09
C SER A 112 7.87 -3.15 1.23
N ILE A 113 8.98 -3.84 1.47
CA ILE A 113 8.99 -5.30 1.64
C ILE A 113 8.15 -5.68 2.86
N THR A 114 8.33 -4.95 3.96
CA THR A 114 7.57 -5.18 5.20
C THR A 114 6.07 -4.99 4.98
N ALA A 115 5.67 -3.94 4.25
CA ALA A 115 4.27 -3.68 3.91
C ALA A 115 3.65 -4.82 3.07
N ILE A 116 4.37 -5.30 2.05
CA ILE A 116 3.92 -6.41 1.20
C ILE A 116 3.79 -7.71 2.00
N LEU A 117 4.75 -8.00 2.90
CA LEU A 117 4.70 -9.18 3.77
C LEU A 117 3.51 -9.16 4.74
N ILE A 118 3.23 -8.00 5.35
CA ILE A 118 2.08 -7.82 6.24
C ILE A 118 0.78 -8.03 5.45
N LEU A 119 0.64 -7.41 4.28
CA LEU A 119 -0.52 -7.59 3.42
C LEU A 119 -0.72 -9.06 3.02
N TYR A 120 0.36 -9.74 2.65
CA TYR A 120 0.33 -11.15 2.31
C TYR A 120 -0.19 -11.99 3.49
N LYS A 121 0.37 -11.81 4.69
CA LYS A 121 -0.03 -12.56 5.90
C LYS A 121 -1.48 -12.30 6.29
N ILE A 122 -1.94 -11.04 6.24
CA ILE A 122 -3.33 -10.69 6.59
C ILE A 122 -4.32 -11.42 5.68
N TYR A 123 -4.06 -11.39 4.37
CA TYR A 123 -4.93 -12.03 3.39
C TYR A 123 -4.84 -13.56 3.39
N ASP A 124 -3.67 -14.12 3.70
CA ASP A 124 -3.49 -15.56 3.83
C ASP A 124 -4.32 -16.12 4.98
N LYS A 125 -4.19 -15.52 6.18
CA LYS A 125 -4.98 -15.88 7.36
C LYS A 125 -6.49 -15.74 7.14
N ARG A 126 -6.93 -14.77 6.33
CA ARG A 126 -8.35 -14.60 5.98
C ARG A 126 -8.86 -15.65 5.01
N MET A 127 -8.02 -16.13 4.09
CA MET A 127 -8.38 -17.21 3.17
C MET A 127 -8.55 -18.56 3.90
N GLU A 128 -7.84 -18.78 5.01
CA GLU A 128 -7.95 -19.97 5.86
C GLU A 128 -9.18 -19.96 6.78
N SER A 129 -9.69 -18.78 7.15
CA SER A 129 -10.85 -18.64 8.05
C SER A 129 -12.23 -18.88 7.41
N VAL A 130 -12.28 -19.40 6.16
CA VAL A 130 -13.50 -19.63 5.34
C VAL A 130 -13.60 -21.08 4.91
#